data_AF-B7K5U6-F1
#
_entry.id   AF-B7K5U6-F1
#
_cell.length_a   1.000
_cell.length_b   1.000
_cell.length_c   1.000
_cell.angle_alpha   90.00
_cell.angle_beta   90.00
_cell.angle_gamma   90.00
#
_symmetry.space_group_name_H-M   'P 1'
#
loop_
_entity.id
_entity.type
_entity.pdbx_description
1 polymer ?
#
loop_
_entity_poly.entity_id
_entity_poly.type
_entity_poly.pdbx_seq_one_letter_code
_entity_poly.pdbx_strand_id
1 'polypeptide(L)'
;MAASTTQAATWTEVGDAGELLPTSQTTFGSGVLNSISGTLSDLGGGIDDIDLYQIFIYDTDAFSVTVSASLSQDNDAQLFLFDAGGFLKLEDDDSAGFLPQFDPGALSGQPTGIYYLAFNLFSTDPDSNPLAGWNRDPVPFQTGPYTLSLTGTQFASSATVPEPLTLLGSATALGFGAYFKRKLAQAKKSNKQNN
;
A
#
# COMPACT_ATOMS: atom_id res chain seq x y z
N MET A 1 -5.58 21.45 29.54
CA MET A 1 -5.24 20.35 28.62
C MET A 1 -5.82 20.73 27.27
N ALA A 2 -4.98 21.03 26.28
CA ALA A 2 -5.47 21.31 24.93
C ALA A 2 -5.78 19.96 24.27
N ALA A 3 -7.03 19.76 23.85
CA ALA A 3 -7.38 18.65 22.99
C ALA A 3 -6.74 18.91 21.62
N SER A 4 -5.76 18.09 21.25
CA SER A 4 -5.26 18.03 19.89
C SER A 4 -6.37 17.43 19.03
N THR A 5 -7.10 18.27 18.31
CA THR A 5 -7.96 17.81 17.23
C THR A 5 -7.05 17.26 16.14
N THR A 6 -7.01 15.95 15.98
CA THR A 6 -6.34 15.29 14.86
C THR A 6 -6.91 15.88 13.58
N GLN A 7 -6.15 16.71 12.88
CA GLN A 7 -6.55 17.20 11.57
C GLN A 7 -6.57 15.98 10.64
N ALA A 8 -7.70 15.72 10.00
CA ALA A 8 -7.79 14.67 8.98
C ALA A 8 -6.70 14.92 7.94
N ALA A 9 -5.77 13.98 7.78
CA ALA A 9 -4.80 14.06 6.70
C ALA A 9 -5.43 13.46 5.44
N THR A 10 -5.35 14.23 4.36
CA THR A 10 -5.95 13.87 3.06
C THR A 10 -4.83 13.64 2.04
N TRP A 11 -4.94 12.56 1.29
CA TRP A 11 -4.24 12.39 0.03
C TRP A 11 -5.13 12.86 -1.12
N THR A 12 -4.57 13.64 -2.04
CA THR A 12 -5.24 13.96 -3.31
C THR A 12 -4.50 13.22 -4.40
N GLU A 13 -5.23 12.50 -5.22
CA GLU A 13 -4.73 11.79 -6.38
C GLU A 13 -3.84 12.70 -7.26
N VAL A 14 -2.73 12.17 -7.76
CA VAL A 14 -1.75 12.92 -8.59
C VAL A 14 -1.57 12.26 -9.95
N GLY A 15 -2.25 12.80 -10.97
CA GLY A 15 -2.39 12.08 -12.24
C GLY A 15 -3.29 10.87 -12.04
N ASP A 16 -3.21 9.88 -12.93
CA ASP A 16 -3.89 8.58 -12.77
C ASP A 16 -3.25 7.79 -11.62
N ALA A 17 -4.06 7.17 -10.75
CA ALA A 17 -3.56 6.35 -9.66
C ALA A 17 -3.03 4.98 -10.11
N GLY A 18 -3.36 4.56 -11.32
CA GLY A 18 -2.97 3.29 -11.93
C GLY A 18 -3.75 2.10 -11.39
N GLU A 19 -3.75 1.00 -12.16
CA GLU A 19 -4.68 -0.11 -11.93
C GLU A 19 -4.05 -1.42 -11.41
N LEU A 20 -2.72 -1.54 -11.42
CA LEU A 20 -1.98 -2.73 -10.97
C LEU A 20 -1.03 -2.39 -9.82
N LEU A 21 -0.63 -3.38 -9.02
CA LEU A 21 0.32 -3.20 -7.91
C LEU A 21 1.59 -2.40 -8.30
N PRO A 22 2.26 -2.67 -9.44
CA PRO A 22 3.46 -1.93 -9.82
C PRO A 22 3.19 -0.48 -10.28
N THR A 23 1.95 -0.16 -10.66
CA THR A 23 1.55 1.16 -11.16
C THR A 23 0.72 1.94 -10.14
N SER A 24 0.31 1.31 -9.04
CA SER A 24 -0.49 1.92 -7.98
C SER A 24 0.16 3.18 -7.42
N GLN A 25 -0.66 4.13 -7.01
CA GLN A 25 -0.19 5.37 -6.45
C GLN A 25 0.11 5.22 -4.96
N THR A 26 1.38 5.35 -4.62
CA THR A 26 1.81 5.39 -3.22
C THR A 26 1.35 6.69 -2.56
N THR A 27 0.60 6.56 -1.46
CA THR A 27 0.22 7.72 -0.65
C THR A 27 1.43 8.25 0.14
N PHE A 28 1.83 9.48 -0.14
CA PHE A 28 2.98 10.13 0.51
C PHE A 28 2.54 11.14 1.57
N GLY A 29 3.09 10.99 2.77
CA GLY A 29 2.83 11.85 3.92
C GLY A 29 3.35 11.27 5.23
N SER A 30 2.95 11.88 6.34
CA SER A 30 3.32 11.43 7.68
C SER A 30 2.08 11.26 8.56
N GLY A 31 2.01 10.14 9.28
CA GLY A 31 0.95 9.88 10.25
C GLY A 31 -0.32 9.31 9.63
N VAL A 32 -1.43 9.43 10.36
CA VAL A 32 -2.74 8.87 9.98
C VAL A 32 -3.19 9.44 8.64
N LEU A 33 -3.75 8.59 7.79
CA LEU A 33 -4.42 8.93 6.55
C LEU A 33 -5.92 8.74 6.80
N ASN A 34 -6.69 9.81 6.66
CA ASN A 34 -8.12 9.80 6.98
C ASN A 34 -8.98 9.93 5.72
N SER A 35 -8.39 10.36 4.60
CA SER A 35 -9.14 10.59 3.38
C SER A 35 -8.25 10.49 2.16
N ILE A 36 -8.81 9.94 1.08
CA ILE A 36 -8.26 9.98 -0.28
C ILE A 36 -9.31 10.66 -1.16
N SER A 37 -8.92 11.66 -1.92
CA SER A 37 -9.77 12.29 -2.95
C SER A 37 -9.20 12.01 -4.32
N GLY A 38 -10.03 11.49 -5.23
CA GLY A 38 -9.65 11.14 -6.60
C GLY A 38 -10.75 11.43 -7.61
N THR A 39 -10.56 11.02 -8.86
CA THR A 39 -11.52 11.20 -9.95
C THR A 39 -11.46 10.05 -10.94
N LEU A 40 -12.55 9.28 -11.05
CA LEU A 40 -12.69 8.32 -12.14
C LEU A 40 -12.83 9.09 -13.45
N SER A 41 -11.89 8.89 -14.37
CA SER A 41 -11.81 9.56 -15.65
C SER A 41 -12.17 8.63 -16.83
N ASP A 42 -12.36 9.21 -18.02
CA ASP A 42 -12.40 8.41 -19.25
C ASP A 42 -10.97 8.33 -19.78
N LEU A 43 -10.36 7.14 -19.69
CA LEU A 43 -9.00 6.90 -20.20
C LEU A 43 -8.96 6.86 -21.73
N GLY A 44 -10.11 6.94 -22.39
CA GLY A 44 -10.30 6.94 -23.82
C GLY A 44 -10.56 5.55 -24.38
N GLY A 45 -11.26 5.51 -25.52
CA GLY A 45 -11.57 4.24 -26.20
C GLY A 45 -12.63 3.38 -25.49
N GLY A 46 -13.39 3.95 -24.55
CA GLY A 46 -14.38 3.22 -23.76
C GLY A 46 -13.79 2.40 -22.62
N ILE A 47 -12.57 2.75 -22.19
CA ILE A 47 -11.88 2.14 -21.06
C ILE A 47 -12.14 3.00 -19.83
N ASP A 48 -12.71 2.38 -18.79
CA ASP A 48 -12.98 3.02 -17.52
C ASP A 48 -11.71 3.18 -16.69
N ASP A 49 -11.78 4.06 -15.71
CA ASP A 49 -10.69 4.28 -14.77
C ASP A 49 -10.73 3.29 -13.61
N ILE A 50 -9.55 2.95 -13.10
CA ILE A 50 -9.40 2.15 -11.90
C ILE A 50 -8.29 2.80 -11.09
N ASP A 51 -8.64 3.30 -9.92
CA ASP A 51 -7.68 3.95 -9.06
C ASP A 51 -7.22 3.00 -7.96
N LEU A 52 -5.94 2.59 -8.02
CA LEU A 52 -5.32 1.74 -7.02
C LEU A 52 -4.35 2.53 -6.14
N TYR A 53 -4.69 2.65 -4.85
CA TYR A 53 -3.86 3.34 -3.87
C TYR A 53 -3.12 2.37 -2.96
N GLN A 54 -1.81 2.57 -2.83
CA GLN A 54 -1.04 1.88 -1.79
C GLN A 54 -1.16 2.64 -0.47
N ILE A 55 -1.66 1.96 0.56
CA ILE A 55 -1.87 2.48 1.92
C ILE A 55 -1.24 1.54 2.96
N PHE A 56 -0.99 2.05 4.17
CA PHE A 56 -0.63 1.19 5.30
C PHE A 56 -1.79 1.11 6.28
N ILE A 57 -2.23 -0.11 6.59
CA ILE A 57 -3.28 -0.38 7.57
C ILE A 57 -2.60 -0.80 8.88
N TYR A 58 -2.74 0.03 9.92
CA TYR A 58 -2.12 -0.19 11.23
C TYR A 58 -3.08 -0.79 12.26
N ASP A 59 -4.38 -0.70 12.03
CA ASP A 59 -5.43 -1.25 12.89
C ASP A 59 -6.49 -1.92 12.01
N THR A 60 -6.37 -3.24 11.86
CA THR A 60 -7.26 -4.04 11.02
C THR A 60 -8.64 -4.27 11.65
N ASP A 61 -8.76 -4.13 12.97
CA ASP A 61 -10.04 -4.24 13.67
C ASP A 61 -10.85 -2.95 13.55
N ALA A 62 -10.18 -1.80 13.47
CA ALA A 62 -10.80 -0.50 13.23
C ALA A 62 -10.84 -0.08 11.76
N PHE A 63 -10.23 -0.84 10.85
CA PHE A 63 -10.18 -0.49 9.43
C PHE A 63 -11.59 -0.38 8.85
N SER A 64 -11.87 0.76 8.22
CA SER A 64 -13.13 1.03 7.54
C SER A 64 -12.93 2.00 6.39
N VAL A 65 -13.82 1.93 5.40
CA VAL A 65 -13.87 2.85 4.27
C VAL A 65 -15.32 3.24 4.03
N THR A 66 -15.61 4.54 3.96
CA THR A 66 -16.89 5.03 3.42
C THR A 66 -16.63 5.91 2.20
N VAL A 67 -17.54 5.85 1.24
CA VAL A 67 -17.38 6.54 -0.04
C VAL A 67 -18.40 7.66 -0.16
N SER A 68 -17.96 8.81 -0.67
CA SER A 68 -18.83 9.83 -1.26
C SER A 68 -18.39 10.07 -2.69
N ALA A 69 -19.29 9.96 -3.66
CA ALA A 69 -18.99 10.23 -5.06
C ALA A 69 -20.04 11.13 -5.70
N SER A 70 -19.66 11.76 -6.81
CA SER A 70 -20.55 12.50 -7.70
C SER A 70 -20.22 12.11 -9.14
N LEU A 71 -20.47 10.84 -9.45
CA LEU A 71 -20.30 10.27 -10.78
C LEU A 71 -21.40 10.81 -11.71
N SER A 72 -21.13 10.75 -13.01
CA SER A 72 -22.00 11.32 -14.04
C SER A 72 -23.39 10.67 -14.16
N GLN A 73 -23.65 9.56 -13.46
CA GLN A 73 -24.92 8.83 -13.49
C GLN A 73 -25.44 8.48 -12.08
N ASP A 74 -25.41 7.21 -11.68
CA ASP A 74 -26.08 6.66 -10.50
C ASP A 74 -25.14 6.37 -9.32
N ASN A 75 -23.86 6.73 -9.44
CA ASN A 75 -22.81 6.47 -8.45
C ASN A 75 -22.51 4.98 -8.23
N ASP A 76 -22.84 4.12 -9.18
CA ASP A 76 -22.57 2.67 -9.09
C ASP A 76 -21.08 2.35 -9.24
N ALA A 77 -20.46 1.84 -8.17
CA ALA A 77 -19.01 1.71 -8.03
C ALA A 77 -18.62 0.50 -7.15
N GLN A 78 -17.35 0.13 -7.14
CA GLN A 78 -16.82 -1.00 -6.37
C GLN A 78 -15.56 -0.62 -5.59
N LEU A 79 -15.39 -1.26 -4.43
CA LEU A 79 -14.16 -1.25 -3.65
C LEU A 79 -13.54 -2.63 -3.62
N PHE A 80 -12.22 -2.69 -3.80
CA PHE A 80 -11.45 -3.90 -3.56
C PHE A 80 -10.26 -3.59 -2.65
N LEU A 81 -9.93 -4.52 -1.76
CA LEU A 81 -8.74 -4.45 -0.94
C LEU A 81 -7.87 -5.68 -1.18
N PHE A 82 -6.62 -5.44 -1.60
CA PHE A 82 -5.62 -6.48 -1.80
C PHE A 82 -4.50 -6.38 -0.76
N ASP A 83 -3.94 -7.50 -0.34
CA ASP A 83 -2.72 -7.50 0.47
C ASP A 83 -1.46 -7.15 -0.35
N ALA A 84 -0.31 -7.06 0.33
CA ALA A 84 0.98 -6.76 -0.29
C ALA A 84 1.38 -7.71 -1.44
N GLY A 85 0.84 -8.94 -1.47
CA GLY A 85 1.05 -9.93 -2.53
C GLY A 85 0.03 -9.86 -3.67
N GLY A 86 -0.93 -8.93 -3.58
CA GLY A 86 -2.02 -8.76 -4.55
C GLY A 86 -3.20 -9.69 -4.29
N PHE A 87 -3.25 -10.42 -3.16
CA PHE A 87 -4.38 -11.29 -2.89
C PHE A 87 -5.57 -10.51 -2.35
N LEU A 88 -6.76 -10.74 -2.93
CA LEU A 88 -8.00 -10.10 -2.52
C LEU A 88 -8.35 -10.45 -1.06
N LYS A 89 -8.78 -9.44 -0.29
CA LYS A 89 -9.17 -9.54 1.12
C LYS A 89 -10.58 -9.08 1.39
N LEU A 90 -10.97 -7.96 0.79
CA LEU A 90 -12.30 -7.40 0.90
C LEU A 90 -12.75 -6.94 -0.48
N GLU A 91 -14.04 -7.09 -0.73
CA GLU A 91 -14.75 -6.53 -1.88
C GLU A 91 -16.13 -6.08 -1.40
N ASP A 92 -16.62 -4.98 -1.95
CA ASP A 92 -17.99 -4.51 -1.78
C ASP A 92 -18.36 -3.70 -3.01
N ASP A 93 -19.57 -3.89 -3.52
CA ASP A 93 -20.13 -3.17 -4.67
C ASP A 93 -21.33 -2.31 -4.24
N ASP A 94 -22.18 -2.82 -3.36
CA ASP A 94 -23.41 -2.14 -2.97
C ASP A 94 -23.64 -2.09 -1.46
N SER A 95 -23.67 -0.87 -0.93
CA SER A 95 -24.29 -0.59 0.37
C SER A 95 -25.46 0.39 0.25
N ALA A 96 -25.27 1.67 0.58
CA ALA A 96 -26.33 2.67 0.55
C ALA A 96 -26.22 3.54 -0.72
N GLY A 97 -27.15 3.34 -1.67
CA GLY A 97 -27.22 4.16 -2.88
C GLY A 97 -26.14 3.84 -3.90
N PHE A 98 -25.89 2.55 -4.14
CA PHE A 98 -24.92 1.97 -5.09
C PHE A 98 -23.46 2.32 -4.84
N LEU A 99 -23.16 2.88 -3.66
CA LEU A 99 -21.80 3.12 -3.23
C LEU A 99 -21.33 2.00 -2.29
N PRO A 100 -20.10 1.50 -2.50
CA PRO A 100 -19.49 0.47 -1.67
C PRO A 100 -18.96 1.03 -0.36
N GLN A 101 -18.74 0.16 0.62
CA GLN A 101 -18.08 0.49 1.89
C GLN A 101 -17.34 -0.71 2.47
N PHE A 102 -16.40 -0.44 3.37
CA PHE A 102 -15.87 -1.46 4.29
C PHE A 102 -16.22 -1.08 5.72
N ASP A 103 -17.00 -1.94 6.39
CA ASP A 103 -17.39 -1.73 7.78
C ASP A 103 -16.23 -2.05 8.75
N PRO A 104 -16.16 -1.37 9.92
CA PRO A 104 -15.19 -1.69 10.96
C PRO A 104 -15.21 -3.17 11.34
N GLY A 105 -14.02 -3.78 11.39
CA GLY A 105 -13.83 -5.18 11.74
C GLY A 105 -13.93 -6.16 10.56
N ALA A 106 -14.29 -5.70 9.35
CA ALA A 106 -14.30 -6.55 8.15
C ALA A 106 -12.91 -7.16 7.86
N LEU A 107 -11.83 -6.44 8.18
CA LEU A 107 -10.46 -6.89 8.01
C LEU A 107 -9.87 -7.58 9.27
N SER A 108 -10.67 -7.84 10.29
CA SER A 108 -10.19 -8.37 11.57
C SER A 108 -9.44 -9.70 11.39
N GLY A 109 -8.33 -9.86 12.11
CA GLY A 109 -7.48 -11.06 12.05
C GLY A 109 -6.50 -11.10 10.88
N GLN A 110 -6.54 -10.15 9.94
CA GLN A 110 -5.49 -9.99 8.94
C GLN A 110 -4.24 -9.30 9.53
N PRO A 111 -3.05 -9.50 8.95
CA PRO A 111 -1.85 -8.80 9.41
C PRO A 111 -1.92 -7.30 9.14
N THR A 112 -1.35 -6.48 10.02
CA THR A 112 -1.07 -5.07 9.71
C THR A 112 0.01 -4.96 8.63
N GLY A 113 -0.02 -3.92 7.82
CA GLY A 113 0.96 -3.76 6.75
C GLY A 113 0.49 -2.94 5.56
N ILE A 114 1.17 -3.16 4.42
CA ILE A 114 0.82 -2.54 3.14
C ILE A 114 -0.35 -3.30 2.51
N TYR A 115 -1.32 -2.53 2.06
CA TYR A 115 -2.48 -2.98 1.29
C TYR A 115 -2.66 -2.06 0.08
N TYR A 116 -3.41 -2.56 -0.91
CA TYR A 116 -3.80 -1.81 -2.10
C TYR A 116 -5.33 -1.67 -2.09
N LEU A 117 -5.81 -0.43 -2.03
CA LEU A 117 -7.23 -0.08 -2.03
C LEU A 117 -7.60 0.38 -3.43
N ALA A 118 -8.46 -0.37 -4.11
CA ALA A 118 -8.98 -0.02 -5.43
C ALA A 118 -10.35 0.64 -5.31
N PHE A 119 -10.60 1.63 -6.15
CA PHE A 119 -11.93 2.18 -6.40
C PHE A 119 -12.16 2.26 -7.91
N ASN A 120 -13.30 1.74 -8.37
CA ASN A 120 -13.65 1.69 -9.80
C ASN A 120 -15.17 1.65 -9.99
N LEU A 121 -15.63 1.65 -11.24
CA LEU A 121 -17.05 1.50 -11.58
C LEU A 121 -17.55 0.07 -11.37
N PHE A 122 -18.85 -0.09 -11.16
CA PHE A 122 -19.52 -1.40 -11.17
C PHE A 122 -19.27 -2.18 -12.45
N SER A 123 -19.18 -3.51 -12.31
CA SER A 123 -18.91 -4.48 -13.40
C SER A 123 -17.51 -4.33 -14.00
N THR A 124 -16.57 -3.82 -13.19
CA THR A 124 -15.14 -3.88 -13.45
C THR A 124 -14.46 -4.67 -12.32
N ASP A 125 -14.20 -5.94 -12.59
CA ASP A 125 -13.76 -6.90 -11.58
C ASP A 125 -12.32 -7.37 -11.84
N PRO A 126 -11.55 -7.73 -10.79
CA PRO A 126 -10.25 -8.38 -10.95
C PRO A 126 -10.37 -9.67 -11.76
N ASP A 127 -9.53 -9.86 -12.77
CA ASP A 127 -9.55 -11.07 -13.61
C ASP A 127 -8.84 -12.28 -12.95
N SER A 128 -8.18 -12.03 -11.82
CA SER A 128 -7.28 -12.96 -11.15
C SER A 128 -7.06 -12.62 -9.68
N ASN A 129 -6.64 -13.62 -8.90
CA ASN A 129 -6.25 -13.49 -7.50
C ASN A 129 -4.98 -14.33 -7.25
N PRO A 130 -3.78 -13.73 -7.14
CA PRO A 130 -3.51 -12.31 -6.94
C PRO A 130 -3.77 -11.44 -8.18
N LEU A 131 -3.99 -10.15 -7.97
CA LEU A 131 -4.32 -9.17 -9.01
C LEU A 131 -3.24 -9.11 -10.11
N ALA A 132 -3.64 -9.46 -11.33
CA ALA A 132 -2.83 -9.32 -12.54
C ALA A 132 -3.51 -8.51 -13.66
N GLY A 133 -4.81 -8.24 -13.55
CA GLY A 133 -5.60 -7.54 -14.56
C GLY A 133 -7.06 -7.36 -14.14
N TRP A 134 -7.85 -6.79 -15.04
CA TRP A 134 -9.25 -6.41 -14.82
C TRP A 134 -10.11 -6.83 -16.02
N ASN A 135 -11.25 -7.43 -15.74
CA ASN A 135 -12.33 -7.62 -16.70
C ASN A 135 -13.26 -6.41 -16.63
N ARG A 136 -13.35 -5.65 -17.72
CA ARG A 136 -14.05 -4.36 -17.76
C ARG A 136 -15.31 -4.47 -18.60
N ASP A 137 -16.46 -4.36 -17.95
CA ASP A 137 -17.76 -4.20 -18.61
C ASP A 137 -18.62 -3.18 -17.84
N PRO A 138 -18.14 -1.94 -17.66
CA PRO A 138 -18.83 -0.95 -16.84
C PRO A 138 -20.13 -0.51 -17.50
N VAL A 139 -21.25 -0.80 -16.84
CA VAL A 139 -22.59 -0.42 -17.32
C VAL A 139 -23.41 0.16 -16.16
N PRO A 140 -23.73 1.47 -16.18
CA PRO A 140 -23.33 2.47 -17.17
C PRO A 140 -21.86 2.88 -17.03
N PHE A 141 -21.25 3.35 -18.12
CA PHE A 141 -19.96 4.05 -18.06
C PHE A 141 -20.13 5.40 -17.36
N GLN A 142 -19.30 5.69 -16.36
CA GLN A 142 -19.39 6.92 -15.56
C GLN A 142 -18.02 7.54 -15.33
N THR A 143 -18.01 8.83 -15.04
CA THR A 143 -16.80 9.56 -14.60
C THR A 143 -17.20 10.53 -13.51
N GLY A 144 -16.26 10.91 -12.65
CA GLY A 144 -16.52 11.94 -11.65
C GLY A 144 -15.64 11.84 -10.42
N PRO A 145 -15.64 12.89 -9.59
CA PRO A 145 -14.87 12.92 -8.36
C PRO A 145 -15.46 11.99 -7.31
N TYR A 146 -14.57 11.46 -6.47
CA TYR A 146 -14.94 10.71 -5.27
C TYR A 146 -14.03 11.07 -4.10
N THR A 147 -14.45 10.64 -2.92
CA THR A 147 -13.66 10.70 -1.70
C THR A 147 -13.89 9.43 -0.90
N LEU A 148 -12.79 8.78 -0.54
CA LEU A 148 -12.73 7.65 0.37
C LEU A 148 -12.40 8.21 1.76
N SER A 149 -13.25 7.97 2.74
CA SER A 149 -12.99 8.32 4.14
C SER A 149 -12.53 7.07 4.89
N LEU A 150 -11.35 7.14 5.51
CA LEU A 150 -10.62 5.98 6.02
C LEU A 150 -10.45 6.03 7.53
N THR A 151 -10.53 4.86 8.17
CA THR A 151 -10.15 4.64 9.58
C THR A 151 -9.11 3.51 9.66
N GLY A 152 -8.20 3.55 10.64
CA GLY A 152 -7.20 2.49 10.84
C GLY A 152 -6.03 2.52 9.84
N THR A 153 -5.87 3.62 9.09
CA THR A 153 -4.84 3.75 8.04
C THR A 153 -3.86 4.91 8.26
N GLN A 154 -2.67 4.77 7.72
CA GLN A 154 -1.64 5.81 7.65
C GLN A 154 -1.09 5.90 6.21
N PHE A 155 -0.41 6.99 5.89
CA PHE A 155 0.29 7.12 4.61
C PHE A 155 1.24 5.92 4.40
N ALA A 156 1.28 5.36 3.19
CA ALA A 156 2.15 4.23 2.89
C ALA A 156 3.64 4.57 3.12
N SER A 157 4.05 5.81 2.87
CA SER A 157 5.41 6.28 3.16
C SER A 157 5.76 6.33 4.66
N SER A 158 4.78 6.21 5.55
CA SER A 158 4.99 6.10 7.01
C SER A 158 5.25 4.66 7.47
N ALA A 159 5.13 3.65 6.59
CA ALA A 159 5.54 2.29 6.89
C ALA A 159 7.04 2.30 7.23
N THR A 160 7.39 1.98 8.47
CA THR A 160 8.77 2.00 8.94
C THR A 160 9.57 0.94 8.20
N VAL A 161 10.30 1.37 7.16
CA VAL A 161 11.32 0.54 6.52
C VAL A 161 12.36 0.23 7.61
N PRO A 162 12.64 -1.05 7.94
CA PRO A 162 13.79 -1.37 8.77
C PRO A 162 15.02 -0.91 8.01
N GLU A 163 15.71 0.11 8.52
CA GLU A 163 16.79 0.74 7.77
C GLU A 163 17.81 -0.30 7.29
N PRO A 164 18.26 -0.27 6.03
CA PRO A 164 19.25 -1.21 5.50
C PRO A 164 20.62 -1.15 6.20
N LEU A 165 20.84 -0.20 7.12
CA LEU A 165 21.98 -0.22 8.04
C LEU A 165 21.82 -1.20 9.23
N THR A 166 20.60 -1.61 9.56
CA THR A 166 20.35 -2.61 10.63
C THR A 166 20.70 -4.03 10.16
N LEU A 167 20.64 -4.32 8.85
CA LEU A 167 21.06 -5.61 8.30
C LEU A 167 22.59 -5.77 8.19
N LEU A 168 23.35 -4.67 8.05
CA LEU A 168 24.81 -4.75 7.94
C LEU A 168 25.52 -4.84 9.31
N GLY A 169 24.82 -4.51 10.41
CA GLY A 169 25.38 -4.49 11.76
C GLY A 169 25.45 -5.83 12.49
N SER A 170 24.72 -6.87 12.05
CA SER A 170 24.66 -8.17 12.75
C SER A 170 25.68 -9.21 12.27
N ALA A 171 26.42 -8.94 11.18
CA ALA A 171 27.40 -9.89 10.61
C ALA A 171 28.86 -9.63 11.02
N THR A 172 29.20 -8.52 11.69
CA THR A 172 30.60 -8.17 12.01
C THR A 172 31.02 -8.45 13.46
N ALA A 173 30.32 -9.33 14.18
CA ALA A 173 30.64 -9.57 15.58
C ALA A 173 31.72 -10.65 15.86
N LEU A 174 32.21 -11.44 14.89
CA LEU A 174 33.10 -12.58 15.21
C LEU A 174 34.27 -12.89 14.25
N GLY A 175 34.69 -11.98 13.36
CA GLY A 175 35.55 -12.38 12.21
C GLY A 175 36.98 -11.85 12.10
N PHE A 176 37.31 -10.65 12.58
CA PHE A 176 38.53 -9.95 12.11
C PHE A 176 39.73 -9.94 13.09
N GLY A 177 39.70 -10.74 14.16
CA GLY A 177 40.76 -10.75 15.18
C GLY A 177 41.91 -11.76 14.99
N ALA A 178 41.77 -12.77 14.12
CA ALA A 178 42.63 -13.96 14.21
C ALA A 178 43.69 -14.15 13.11
N TYR A 179 43.69 -13.39 12.01
CA TYR A 179 44.51 -13.78 10.84
C TYR A 179 45.90 -13.10 10.70
N PHE A 180 46.24 -12.07 11.48
CA PHE A 180 47.51 -11.35 11.28
C PHE A 180 48.72 -11.85 12.10
N LYS A 181 48.59 -12.87 12.96
CA LYS A 181 49.74 -13.35 13.78
C LYS A 181 50.55 -14.52 13.23
N ARG A 182 50.22 -15.07 12.05
CA ARG A 182 50.94 -16.28 11.54
C ARG A 182 52.19 -15.97 10.71
N LYS A 183 52.45 -14.72 10.30
CA LYS A 183 53.59 -14.38 9.43
C LYS A 183 54.83 -13.77 10.13
N LEU A 184 54.82 -13.62 11.46
CA LEU A 184 56.00 -13.12 12.19
C LEU A 184 56.81 -14.21 12.94
N ALA A 185 56.25 -15.41 13.12
CA ALA A 185 56.97 -16.53 13.75
C ALA A 185 57.94 -17.26 12.80
N GLN A 186 57.76 -17.15 11.48
CA GLN A 186 58.63 -17.80 10.50
C GLN A 186 59.91 -16.97 10.21
N ALA A 187 59.89 -15.65 10.44
CA ALA A 187 61.07 -14.81 10.26
C ALA A 187 62.16 -15.02 11.33
N LYS A 188 61.83 -15.61 12.49
CA LYS A 188 62.82 -15.92 13.55
C LYS A 188 63.50 -17.29 13.42
N LYS A 189 63.01 -18.20 12.57
CA LYS A 189 63.64 -19.52 12.35
C LYS A 189 64.60 -19.56 11.15
N SER A 190 64.54 -18.58 10.25
CA SER A 190 65.42 -18.52 9.07
C SER A 190 66.80 -17.90 9.32
N ASN A 191 67.08 -17.37 10.51
CA ASN A 191 68.36 -16.69 10.80
C ASN A 191 69.26 -17.47 11.79
N LYS A 192 69.09 -18.81 11.84
CA LYS A 192 69.98 -19.72 12.59
C LYS A 192 70.48 -20.90 11.75
N GLN A 193 70.63 -20.67 10.45
CA GLN A 193 71.43 -21.49 9.55
C GLN A 193 72.00 -20.53 8.51
N ASN A 194 73.19 -20.02 8.77
CA ASN A 194 74.25 -19.73 7.78
C ASN A 194 75.46 -19.21 8.59
N ASN A 195 76.61 -19.80 8.26
CA ASN A 195 77.93 -19.61 8.87
C ASN A 195 78.34 -18.15 9.10
#